data_AF-A0A2A2UX81-F1
#
_entry.id   AF-A0A2A2UX81-F1
#
_cell.length_a   1.000
_cell.length_b   1.000
_cell.length_c   1.000
_cell.angle_alpha   90.00
_cell.angle_beta   90.00
_cell.angle_gamma   90.00
#
_symmetry.space_group_name_H-M   'P 1'
#
loop_
_entity.id
_entity.type
_entity.pdbx_description
1 polymer ?
#
loop_
_entity_poly.entity_id
_entity_poly.type
_entity_poly.pdbx_seq_one_letter_code
_entity_poly.pdbx_strand_id
1 'polypeptide(L)'
;MPSVTPPHSVGELMQRVENIAGLTLGELAQRLSFKTPQDLLKEKGWVGQLIEAALGATAGSKPVPDFEHIGVELKTLPISYQGKPLETTYVSVVPLTQLTGLTWEASSVKKKLAHVLWLPILAEREIPLINRVIGHGFLWRPDAHQEQLLRRDWEEQIELIATGHVDQISGHLGEVMQIRPKAANAKALTDAIGPNGKIVQTLPRGFYLKINFTQSILAREFGT
;
A
#
# COMPACT_ATOMS: atom_id res chain seq x y z
N MET A 1 20.82 -14.55 11.27
CA MET A 1 19.52 -15.25 11.25
C MET A 1 19.35 -15.81 9.85
N PRO A 2 18.87 -17.05 9.65
CA PRO A 2 18.58 -17.51 8.30
C PRO A 2 17.51 -16.56 7.73
N SER A 3 17.91 -15.77 6.73
CA SER A 3 17.00 -14.88 6.01
C SER A 3 15.96 -15.76 5.33
N VAL A 4 14.68 -15.50 5.57
CA VAL A 4 13.60 -16.13 4.80
C VAL A 4 13.85 -15.76 3.33
N THR A 5 14.17 -16.75 2.50
CA THR A 5 14.41 -16.51 1.07
C THR A 5 13.10 -16.17 0.36
N PRO A 6 13.14 -15.43 -0.75
CA PRO A 6 11.94 -15.19 -1.56
C PRO A 6 11.19 -16.47 -1.88
N PRO A 7 9.85 -16.45 -1.86
CA PRO A 7 9.05 -17.59 -2.31
C PRO A 7 9.24 -17.78 -3.83
N HIS A 8 9.34 -19.03 -4.27
CA HIS A 8 9.50 -19.37 -5.68
C HIS A 8 8.17 -19.45 -6.43
N SER A 9 7.05 -19.55 -5.71
CA SER A 9 5.72 -19.64 -6.28
C SER A 9 4.67 -18.94 -5.43
N VAL A 10 3.53 -18.64 -6.05
CA VAL A 10 2.35 -18.12 -5.36
C VAL A 10 1.85 -19.11 -4.29
N GLY A 11 1.89 -20.41 -4.56
CA GLY A 11 1.50 -21.44 -3.59
C GLY A 11 2.40 -21.46 -2.36
N GLU A 12 3.72 -21.33 -2.55
CA GLU A 12 4.67 -21.22 -1.45
C GLU A 12 4.43 -19.95 -0.61
N LEU A 13 4.18 -18.81 -1.27
CA LEU A 13 3.83 -17.57 -0.57
C LEU A 13 2.57 -17.77 0.29
N MET A 14 1.51 -18.35 -0.28
CA MET A 14 0.25 -18.57 0.46
C MET A 14 0.42 -19.54 1.63
N GLN A 15 1.24 -20.59 1.48
CA GLN A 15 1.54 -21.48 2.61
C GLN A 15 2.22 -20.73 3.76
N ARG A 16 3.11 -19.78 3.47
CA ARG A 16 3.75 -18.93 4.49
C ARG A 16 2.74 -17.98 5.14
N VAL A 17 1.82 -17.43 4.35
CA VAL A 17 0.72 -16.58 4.84
C VAL A 17 -0.18 -17.35 5.81
N GLU A 18 -0.57 -18.58 5.48
CA GLU A 18 -1.34 -19.45 6.35
C GLU A 18 -0.61 -19.74 7.67
N ASN A 19 0.70 -19.98 7.61
CA ASN A 19 1.52 -20.28 8.80
C ASN A 19 1.63 -19.12 9.81
N ILE A 20 1.37 -17.89 9.37
CA ILE A 20 1.39 -16.70 10.25
C ILE A 20 0.00 -16.21 10.63
N ALA A 21 -1.06 -16.72 9.99
CA ALA A 21 -2.44 -16.35 10.31
C ALA A 21 -2.78 -16.76 11.76
N GLY A 22 -3.50 -15.89 12.46
CA GLY A 22 -3.88 -16.07 13.87
C GLY A 22 -2.78 -15.71 14.87
N LEU A 23 -1.53 -15.53 14.44
CA LEU A 23 -0.47 -15.03 15.32
C LEU A 23 -0.68 -13.55 15.63
N THR A 24 -0.25 -13.16 16.82
CA THR A 24 -0.03 -11.75 17.13
C THR A 24 1.26 -11.24 16.47
N LEU A 25 1.32 -9.93 16.19
CA LEU A 25 2.55 -9.32 15.67
C LEU A 25 3.74 -9.51 16.62
N GLY A 26 3.51 -9.55 17.94
CA GLY A 26 4.54 -9.80 18.94
C GLY A 26 5.09 -11.23 18.89
N GLU A 27 4.23 -12.24 18.75
CA GLU A 27 4.66 -13.63 18.57
C GLU A 27 5.47 -13.81 17.29
N LEU A 28 5.02 -13.22 16.18
CA LEU A 28 5.74 -13.27 14.92
C LEU A 28 7.11 -12.58 15.04
N ALA A 29 7.17 -11.40 15.65
CA ALA A 29 8.42 -10.69 15.89
C ALA A 29 9.38 -11.52 16.77
N GLN A 30 8.88 -12.16 17.83
CA GLN A 30 9.69 -13.03 18.68
C GLN A 30 10.25 -14.23 17.91
N ARG A 31 9.42 -14.91 17.09
CA ARG A 31 9.85 -16.04 16.26
C ARG A 31 10.99 -15.67 15.31
N LEU A 32 10.91 -14.47 14.73
CA LEU A 32 11.93 -13.95 13.82
C LEU A 32 13.07 -13.23 14.52
N SER A 33 13.04 -13.13 15.86
CA SER A 33 13.94 -12.26 16.63
C SER A 33 14.00 -10.83 16.05
N PHE A 34 12.86 -10.35 15.54
CA PHE A 34 12.70 -9.05 14.92
C PHE A 34 12.63 -7.97 16.01
N LYS A 35 13.39 -6.89 15.84
CA LYS A 35 13.45 -5.82 16.83
C LYS A 35 12.06 -5.18 16.96
N THR A 36 11.46 -5.33 18.14
CA THR A 36 10.18 -4.69 18.46
C THR A 36 10.47 -3.33 19.12
N PRO A 37 10.02 -2.21 18.54
CA PRO A 37 10.23 -0.89 19.13
C PRO A 37 9.39 -0.76 20.42
N GLN A 38 9.90 -0.01 21.40
CA GLN A 38 9.16 0.32 22.63
C GLN A 38 7.96 1.26 22.38
N ASP A 39 8.04 2.08 21.32
CA ASP A 39 6.99 3.01 20.91
C ASP A 39 7.01 3.17 19.37
N LEU A 40 5.86 2.96 18.73
CA LEU A 40 5.71 2.95 17.27
C LEU A 40 5.43 4.32 16.69
N LEU A 41 5.20 5.34 17.52
CA LEU A 41 5.07 6.72 17.05
C LEU A 41 6.28 7.15 16.21
N LYS A 42 7.43 6.46 16.36
CA LYS A 42 8.68 6.73 15.65
C LYS A 42 8.98 5.79 14.48
N GLU A 43 8.36 4.60 14.38
CA GLU A 43 8.69 3.61 13.34
C GLU A 43 7.48 3.28 12.44
N LYS A 44 7.08 4.29 11.66
CA LYS A 44 6.11 4.13 10.57
C LYS A 44 6.58 2.99 9.64
N GLY A 45 5.70 2.01 9.39
CA GLY A 45 5.99 0.90 8.49
C GLY A 45 6.56 -0.36 9.16
N TRP A 46 6.77 -0.38 10.49
CA TRP A 46 7.27 -1.56 11.21
C TRP A 46 6.47 -2.84 10.92
N VAL A 47 5.14 -2.73 10.89
CA VAL A 47 4.25 -3.86 10.59
C VAL A 47 4.53 -4.42 9.20
N GLY A 48 4.66 -3.53 8.19
CA GLY A 48 5.00 -3.94 6.84
C GLY A 48 6.34 -4.67 6.79
N GLN A 49 7.38 -4.11 7.42
CA GLN A 49 8.72 -4.70 7.46
C GLN A 49 8.75 -6.06 8.16
N LEU A 50 8.00 -6.23 9.24
CA LEU A 50 7.88 -7.52 9.93
C LEU A 50 7.26 -8.57 9.00
N ILE A 51 6.17 -8.23 8.31
CA ILE A 51 5.50 -9.17 7.40
C ILE A 51 6.36 -9.44 6.16
N GLU A 52 7.03 -8.43 5.60
CA GLU A 52 8.00 -8.58 4.52
C GLU A 52 9.11 -9.57 4.92
N ALA A 53 9.69 -9.41 6.11
CA ALA A 53 10.71 -10.31 6.63
C ALA A 53 10.17 -11.73 6.88
N ALA A 54 8.93 -11.86 7.36
CA ALA A 54 8.28 -13.15 7.58
C ALA A 54 8.00 -13.92 6.29
N LEU A 55 7.62 -13.20 5.23
CA LEU A 55 7.21 -13.80 3.96
C LEU A 55 8.35 -13.88 2.93
N GLY A 56 9.49 -13.22 3.19
CA GLY A 56 10.66 -13.22 2.31
C GLY A 56 10.58 -12.21 1.16
N ALA A 57 9.95 -11.05 1.36
CA ALA A 57 9.92 -9.98 0.37
C ALA A 57 11.31 -9.36 0.17
N THR A 58 11.61 -8.89 -1.05
CA THR A 58 12.96 -8.39 -1.41
C THR A 58 12.98 -7.09 -2.20
N ALA A 59 11.83 -6.52 -2.57
CA ALA A 59 11.80 -5.30 -3.36
C ALA A 59 12.41 -4.09 -2.63
N GLY A 60 12.30 -4.05 -1.29
CA GLY A 60 12.73 -2.91 -0.50
C GLY A 60 12.03 -1.63 -0.97
N SER A 61 12.80 -0.62 -1.37
CA SER A 61 12.25 0.68 -1.85
C SER A 61 12.00 0.75 -3.36
N LYS A 62 12.21 -0.35 -4.12
CA LYS A 62 12.03 -0.34 -5.57
C LYS A 62 10.55 -0.15 -5.96
N PRO A 63 10.25 0.50 -7.11
CA PRO A 63 8.89 0.69 -7.60
C PRO A 63 8.32 -0.56 -8.31
N VAL A 64 8.60 -1.75 -7.77
CA VAL A 64 8.18 -3.07 -8.28
C VAL A 64 7.38 -3.81 -7.20
N PRO A 65 6.68 -4.91 -7.54
CA PRO A 65 6.02 -5.76 -6.56
C PRO A 65 6.99 -6.32 -5.52
N ASP A 66 6.53 -6.47 -4.28
CA ASP A 66 7.34 -6.94 -3.14
C ASP A 66 7.96 -8.33 -3.35
N PHE A 67 7.24 -9.20 -4.07
CA PHE A 67 7.69 -10.50 -4.54
C PHE A 67 7.88 -10.49 -6.06
N GLU A 68 8.95 -9.82 -6.51
CA GLU A 68 9.22 -9.50 -7.92
C GLU A 68 9.13 -10.73 -8.86
N HIS A 69 9.71 -11.87 -8.47
CA HIS A 69 9.73 -13.09 -9.30
C HIS A 69 8.36 -13.71 -9.58
N ILE A 70 7.40 -13.51 -8.68
CA ILE A 70 6.03 -14.04 -8.82
C ILE A 70 5.02 -12.93 -9.11
N GLY A 71 5.47 -11.68 -9.20
CA GLY A 71 4.66 -10.52 -9.52
C GLY A 71 3.54 -10.25 -8.51
N VAL A 72 3.80 -10.43 -7.20
CA VAL A 72 2.83 -10.17 -6.13
C VAL A 72 3.29 -8.98 -5.28
N GLU A 73 2.39 -8.03 -5.04
CA GLU A 73 2.57 -6.93 -4.09
C GLU A 73 1.96 -7.33 -2.74
N LEU A 74 2.65 -7.07 -1.63
CA LEU A 74 2.13 -7.25 -0.29
C LEU A 74 1.46 -5.96 0.20
N LYS A 75 0.23 -6.08 0.71
CA LYS A 75 -0.44 -4.97 1.41
C LYS A 75 -1.05 -5.45 2.71
N THR A 76 -0.53 -4.94 3.82
CA THR A 76 -1.21 -5.07 5.11
C THR A 76 -2.41 -4.12 5.16
N LEU A 77 -3.50 -4.57 5.78
CA LEU A 77 -4.75 -3.82 5.84
C LEU A 77 -5.28 -3.80 7.28
N PRO A 78 -5.14 -2.68 8.01
CA PRO A 78 -5.69 -2.59 9.36
C PRO A 78 -7.23 -2.62 9.31
N ILE A 79 -7.84 -3.53 10.07
CA ILE A 79 -9.30 -3.72 10.14
C ILE A 79 -9.83 -3.63 11.57
N SER A 80 -11.10 -3.24 11.70
CA SER A 80 -11.86 -3.22 12.96
C SER A 80 -12.35 -4.61 13.36
N TYR A 81 -12.98 -4.75 14.53
CA TYR A 81 -13.67 -6.00 14.90
C TYR A 81 -14.77 -6.42 13.92
N GLN A 82 -15.31 -5.45 13.17
CA GLN A 82 -16.36 -5.65 12.18
C GLN A 82 -15.76 -5.96 10.78
N GLY A 83 -14.44 -6.12 10.67
CA GLY A 83 -13.77 -6.34 9.38
C GLY A 83 -13.70 -5.10 8.50
N LYS A 84 -13.97 -3.90 9.03
CA LYS A 84 -13.94 -2.66 8.24
C LYS A 84 -12.51 -2.11 8.16
N PRO A 85 -11.99 -1.70 6.98
CA PRO A 85 -10.71 -1.02 6.91
C PRO A 85 -10.71 0.26 7.73
N LEU A 86 -9.65 0.44 8.52
CA LEU A 86 -9.51 1.61 9.40
C LEU A 86 -8.79 2.78 8.73
N GLU A 87 -8.02 2.51 7.66
CA GLU A 87 -7.18 3.51 7.00
C GLU A 87 -7.20 3.35 5.47
N THR A 88 -6.86 4.44 4.77
CA THR A 88 -6.58 4.40 3.32
C THR A 88 -5.27 3.66 3.06
N THR A 89 -5.20 2.83 2.02
CA THR A 89 -4.01 2.02 1.73
C THR A 89 -3.07 2.72 0.74
N TYR A 90 -1.81 2.92 1.12
CA TYR A 90 -0.80 3.47 0.23
C TYR A 90 -0.46 2.52 -0.94
N VAL A 91 -0.28 3.08 -2.13
CA VAL A 91 0.08 2.34 -3.35
C VAL A 91 1.49 2.70 -3.80
N SER A 92 1.74 3.95 -4.18
CA SER A 92 3.02 4.40 -4.71
C SER A 92 3.20 5.90 -4.55
N VAL A 93 4.43 6.39 -4.73
CA VAL A 93 4.71 7.82 -4.89
C VAL A 93 4.04 8.31 -6.17
N VAL A 94 3.60 9.57 -6.16
CA VAL A 94 3.08 10.27 -7.35
C VAL A 94 4.24 11.00 -8.02
N PRO A 95 4.51 10.77 -9.32
CA PRO A 95 5.41 11.64 -10.07
C PRO A 95 4.77 13.03 -10.18
N LEU A 96 5.48 14.08 -9.78
CA LEU A 96 4.99 15.47 -9.87
C LEU A 96 5.64 16.27 -11.01
N THR A 97 6.64 15.66 -11.66
CA THR A 97 7.37 16.16 -12.82
C THR A 97 7.61 15.01 -13.79
N GLN A 98 8.14 15.31 -14.98
CA GLN A 98 8.49 14.31 -15.99
C GLN A 98 7.32 13.39 -16.37
N LEU A 99 6.13 13.97 -16.52
CA LEU A 99 4.89 13.24 -16.83
C LEU A 99 4.71 12.93 -18.32
N THR A 100 5.58 13.46 -19.18
CA THR A 100 5.50 13.25 -20.63
C THR A 100 5.58 11.77 -20.97
N GLY A 101 4.54 11.26 -21.66
CA GLY A 101 4.45 9.85 -22.06
C GLY A 101 4.07 8.89 -20.93
N LEU A 102 3.72 9.39 -19.74
CA LEU A 102 3.21 8.56 -18.66
C LEU A 102 1.78 8.10 -18.99
N THR A 103 1.57 6.78 -19.02
CA THR A 103 0.26 6.17 -19.26
C THR A 103 -0.16 5.28 -18.09
N TRP A 104 -1.46 4.98 -18.01
CA TRP A 104 -1.99 4.03 -17.03
C TRP A 104 -1.28 2.68 -17.11
N GLU A 105 -1.07 2.18 -18.34
CA GLU A 105 -0.45 0.88 -18.62
C GLU A 105 0.99 0.79 -18.10
N ALA A 106 1.75 1.89 -18.19
CA ALA A 106 3.14 1.96 -17.73
C ALA A 106 3.28 2.34 -16.24
N SER A 107 2.20 2.79 -15.60
CA SER A 107 2.21 3.36 -14.25
C SER A 107 2.65 2.36 -13.18
N SER A 108 3.31 2.87 -12.14
CA SER A 108 3.65 2.08 -10.94
C SER A 108 2.41 1.62 -10.17
N VAL A 109 1.35 2.43 -10.21
CA VAL A 109 0.04 2.10 -9.62
C VAL A 109 -0.52 0.82 -10.24
N LYS A 110 -0.64 0.76 -11.56
CA LYS A 110 -1.13 -0.45 -12.25
C LYS A 110 -0.25 -1.66 -11.94
N LYS A 111 1.07 -1.52 -12.03
CA LYS A 111 2.03 -2.60 -11.74
C LYS A 111 1.86 -3.16 -10.33
N LYS A 112 1.73 -2.30 -9.32
CA LYS A 112 1.58 -2.70 -7.91
C LYS A 112 0.19 -3.25 -7.58
N LEU A 113 -0.85 -2.85 -8.30
CA LEU A 113 -2.22 -3.32 -8.07
C LEU A 113 -2.63 -4.50 -8.97
N ALA A 114 -1.78 -4.93 -9.91
CA ALA A 114 -2.10 -6.02 -10.82
C ALA A 114 -2.36 -7.35 -10.11
N HIS A 115 -1.66 -7.61 -8.99
CA HIS A 115 -1.81 -8.81 -8.19
C HIS A 115 -1.33 -8.54 -6.76
N VAL A 116 -2.26 -8.51 -5.81
CA VAL A 116 -1.99 -8.08 -4.44
C VAL A 116 -2.31 -9.22 -3.47
N LEU A 117 -1.35 -9.52 -2.59
CA LEU A 117 -1.61 -10.24 -1.35
C LEU A 117 -2.10 -9.23 -0.31
N TRP A 118 -3.39 -9.29 0.00
CA TRP A 118 -3.96 -8.55 1.12
C TRP A 118 -3.79 -9.34 2.41
N LEU A 119 -3.24 -8.71 3.43
CA LEU A 119 -3.09 -9.29 4.77
C LEU A 119 -3.82 -8.43 5.80
N PRO A 120 -5.07 -8.76 6.15
CA PRO A 120 -5.81 -8.07 7.18
C PRO A 120 -5.13 -8.18 8.55
N ILE A 121 -5.15 -7.10 9.34
CA ILE A 121 -4.61 -7.08 10.70
C ILE A 121 -5.66 -6.44 11.62
N LEU A 122 -6.10 -7.15 12.65
CA LEU A 122 -7.02 -6.60 13.64
C LEU A 122 -6.32 -5.49 14.42
N ALA A 123 -6.75 -4.25 14.23
CA ALA A 123 -5.97 -3.06 14.57
C ALA A 123 -6.77 -1.98 15.31
N GLU A 124 -7.78 -2.39 16.07
CA GLU A 124 -8.57 -1.48 16.90
C GLU A 124 -7.69 -0.64 17.84
N ARG A 125 -8.16 0.57 18.13
CA ARG A 125 -7.32 1.62 18.77
C ARG A 125 -6.81 1.19 20.14
N GLU A 126 -7.62 0.45 20.88
CA GLU A 126 -7.31 -0.06 22.22
C GLU A 126 -6.39 -1.28 22.20
N ILE A 127 -6.22 -1.97 21.07
CA ILE A 127 -5.35 -3.14 20.95
C ILE A 127 -3.90 -2.66 20.82
N PRO A 128 -3.03 -2.98 21.79
CA PRO A 128 -1.59 -2.69 21.68
C PRO A 128 -1.04 -3.36 20.42
N LEU A 129 -0.14 -2.70 19.69
CA LEU A 129 0.35 -3.22 18.41
C LEU A 129 0.84 -4.66 18.47
N ILE A 130 1.65 -5.00 19.48
CA ILE A 130 2.20 -6.35 19.61
C ILE A 130 1.11 -7.42 19.81
N ASN A 131 -0.08 -7.03 20.27
CA ASN A 131 -1.23 -7.90 20.49
C ASN A 131 -2.21 -7.90 19.31
N ARG A 132 -1.94 -7.11 18.26
CA ARG A 132 -2.74 -7.13 17.04
C ARG A 132 -2.56 -8.46 16.34
N VAL A 133 -3.67 -9.03 15.89
CA VAL A 133 -3.72 -10.37 15.31
C VAL A 133 -3.68 -10.28 13.79
N ILE A 134 -2.85 -11.11 13.18
CA ILE A 134 -2.75 -11.29 11.73
C ILE A 134 -3.95 -12.13 11.29
N GLY A 135 -4.76 -11.60 10.37
CA GLY A 135 -5.90 -12.30 9.78
C GLY A 135 -5.47 -13.28 8.68
N HIS A 136 -6.46 -13.95 8.09
CA HIS A 136 -6.24 -14.75 6.88
C HIS A 136 -5.95 -13.82 5.70
N GLY A 137 -4.78 -13.98 5.09
CA GLY A 137 -4.42 -13.27 3.87
C GLY A 137 -5.02 -13.94 2.63
N PHE A 138 -5.24 -13.16 1.58
CA PHE A 138 -5.83 -13.62 0.32
C PHE A 138 -5.24 -12.87 -0.87
N LEU A 139 -5.30 -13.49 -2.04
CA LEU A 139 -4.84 -12.91 -3.30
C LEU A 139 -5.99 -12.23 -4.01
N TRP A 140 -5.74 -11.01 -4.46
CA TRP A 140 -6.68 -10.21 -5.21
C TRP A 140 -6.06 -9.76 -6.53
N ARG A 141 -6.91 -9.72 -7.56
CA ARG A 141 -6.66 -9.02 -8.82
C ARG A 141 -7.87 -8.13 -9.11
N PRO A 142 -7.67 -6.91 -9.62
CA PRO A 142 -8.78 -6.08 -10.02
C PRO A 142 -9.56 -6.77 -11.13
N ASP A 143 -10.88 -6.79 -11.02
CA ASP A 143 -11.71 -7.07 -12.19
C ASP A 143 -11.74 -5.88 -13.15
N ALA A 144 -12.38 -6.05 -14.31
CA ALA A 144 -12.44 -5.02 -15.33
C ALA A 144 -13.07 -3.70 -14.83
N HIS A 145 -14.08 -3.78 -13.96
CA HIS A 145 -14.74 -2.59 -13.42
C HIS A 145 -13.85 -1.89 -12.39
N GLN A 146 -13.23 -2.63 -11.48
CA GLN A 146 -12.25 -2.13 -10.52
C GLN A 146 -11.06 -1.49 -11.24
N GLU A 147 -10.51 -2.12 -12.29
CA GLU A 147 -9.43 -1.53 -13.08
C GLU A 147 -9.87 -0.23 -13.77
N GLN A 148 -11.09 -0.18 -14.32
CA GLN A 148 -11.62 1.03 -14.94
C GLN A 148 -11.74 2.19 -13.93
N LEU A 149 -12.26 1.93 -12.73
CA LEU A 149 -12.36 2.94 -11.67
C LEU A 149 -10.98 3.46 -11.26
N LEU A 150 -10.02 2.55 -11.04
CA LEU A 150 -8.65 2.90 -10.71
C LEU A 150 -7.98 3.74 -11.81
N ARG A 151 -8.15 3.33 -13.07
CA ARG A 151 -7.64 4.03 -14.24
C ARG A 151 -8.19 5.45 -14.33
N ARG A 152 -9.52 5.60 -14.25
CA ARG A 152 -10.18 6.91 -14.36
C ARG A 152 -9.67 7.88 -13.30
N ASP A 153 -9.64 7.43 -12.04
CA ASP A 153 -9.17 8.25 -10.92
C ASP A 153 -7.68 8.61 -11.03
N TRP A 154 -6.87 7.71 -11.61
CA TRP A 154 -5.45 7.96 -11.90
C TRP A 154 -5.27 9.01 -12.99
N GLU A 155 -5.96 8.84 -14.13
CA GLU A 155 -5.87 9.72 -15.30
C GLU A 155 -6.31 11.14 -14.94
N GLU A 156 -7.45 11.28 -14.25
CA GLU A 156 -7.98 12.58 -13.77
C GLU A 156 -6.95 13.34 -12.92
N GLN A 157 -6.36 12.66 -11.94
CA GLN A 157 -5.45 13.31 -11.00
C GLN A 157 -4.06 13.57 -11.61
N ILE A 158 -3.59 12.73 -12.53
CA ILE A 158 -2.34 12.96 -13.27
C ILE A 158 -2.50 14.11 -14.26
N GLU A 159 -3.66 14.26 -14.90
CA GLU A 159 -3.96 15.38 -15.80
C GLU A 159 -3.90 16.72 -15.06
N LEU A 160 -4.47 16.82 -13.86
CA LEU A 160 -4.37 18.01 -13.03
C LEU A 160 -2.91 18.38 -12.73
N ILE A 161 -2.07 17.40 -12.42
CA ILE A 161 -0.64 17.65 -12.15
C ILE A 161 0.08 18.06 -13.43
N ALA A 162 -0.16 17.37 -14.54
CA ALA A 162 0.49 17.64 -15.83
C ALA A 162 0.15 19.04 -16.37
N THR A 163 -1.06 19.53 -16.08
CA THR A 163 -1.54 20.86 -16.50
C THR A 163 -1.20 21.97 -15.51
N GLY A 164 -0.43 21.67 -14.45
CA GLY A 164 0.06 22.67 -13.49
C GLY A 164 -0.92 23.02 -12.37
N HIS A 165 -2.00 22.26 -12.21
CA HIS A 165 -3.03 22.40 -11.18
C HIS A 165 -2.77 21.48 -9.98
N VAL A 166 -1.50 21.31 -9.63
CA VAL A 166 -1.07 20.44 -8.52
C VAL A 166 -1.69 20.88 -7.18
N ASP A 167 -1.98 22.15 -7.00
CA ASP A 167 -2.65 22.74 -5.83
C ASP A 167 -4.12 22.34 -5.69
N GLN A 168 -4.79 21.94 -6.78
CA GLN A 168 -6.19 21.49 -6.76
C GLN A 168 -6.36 20.05 -6.25
N ILE A 169 -5.28 19.29 -6.19
CA ILE A 169 -5.31 17.91 -5.68
C ILE A 169 -5.67 17.91 -4.20
N SER A 170 -6.69 17.14 -3.86
CA SER A 170 -7.17 16.94 -2.49
C SER A 170 -7.60 15.50 -2.26
N GLY A 171 -7.79 15.11 -1.00
CA GLY A 171 -8.30 13.78 -0.63
C GLY A 171 -9.76 13.53 -1.05
N HIS A 172 -10.46 14.55 -1.56
CA HIS A 172 -11.83 14.41 -2.06
C HIS A 172 -11.88 13.89 -3.50
N LEU A 173 -10.83 14.13 -4.30
CA LEU A 173 -10.76 13.66 -5.69
C LEU A 173 -10.72 12.14 -5.79
N GLY A 174 -11.15 11.64 -6.95
CA GLY A 174 -11.34 10.22 -7.26
C GLY A 174 -12.49 9.55 -6.50
N GLU A 175 -12.95 8.41 -6.99
CA GLU A 175 -14.01 7.61 -6.37
C GLU A 175 -13.44 6.51 -5.45
N VAL A 176 -12.35 5.89 -5.88
CA VAL A 176 -11.70 4.73 -5.26
C VAL A 176 -10.22 4.96 -4.96
N MET A 177 -9.59 5.93 -5.61
CA MET A 177 -8.18 6.29 -5.40
C MET A 177 -8.00 7.80 -5.27
N GLN A 178 -7.12 8.22 -4.37
CA GLN A 178 -6.82 9.63 -4.13
C GLN A 178 -5.32 9.87 -3.99
N ILE A 179 -4.92 11.13 -4.16
CA ILE A 179 -3.58 11.59 -3.85
C ILE A 179 -3.58 12.32 -2.49
N ARG A 180 -2.62 11.98 -1.63
CA ARG A 180 -2.40 12.64 -0.34
C ARG A 180 -0.92 13.00 -0.14
N PRO A 181 -0.59 13.97 0.74
CA PRO A 181 0.79 14.20 1.15
C PRO A 181 1.44 12.95 1.74
N LYS A 182 2.67 12.66 1.31
CA LYS A 182 3.53 11.55 1.78
C LYS A 182 4.93 12.09 2.07
N ALA A 183 5.05 12.90 3.12
CA ALA A 183 6.33 13.51 3.52
C ALA A 183 6.89 12.90 4.80
N ALA A 184 8.22 12.80 4.91
CA ALA A 184 8.89 12.39 6.14
C ALA A 184 8.66 13.42 7.26
N ASN A 185 8.59 14.70 6.90
CA ASN A 185 8.26 15.83 7.76
C ASN A 185 7.66 16.98 6.92
N ALA A 186 7.10 17.99 7.58
CA ALA A 186 6.47 19.13 6.90
C ALA A 186 7.45 20.04 6.13
N LYS A 187 8.76 19.83 6.25
CA LYS A 187 9.81 20.59 5.54
C LYS A 187 10.30 19.89 4.27
N ALA A 188 9.91 18.63 4.04
CA ALA A 188 10.32 17.91 2.84
C ALA A 188 9.59 18.49 1.63
N LEU A 189 10.36 18.99 0.67
CA LEU A 189 9.85 19.58 -0.57
C LEU A 189 10.34 18.78 -1.77
N THR A 190 9.57 18.85 -2.86
CA THR A 190 9.92 18.28 -4.15
C THR A 190 9.37 19.18 -5.26
N ASP A 191 10.01 19.10 -6.43
CA ASP A 191 9.59 19.81 -7.63
C ASP A 191 8.23 19.29 -8.12
N ALA A 192 7.40 20.20 -8.60
CA ALA A 192 6.16 19.91 -9.29
C ALA A 192 5.95 20.87 -10.45
N ILE A 193 5.15 20.46 -11.42
CA ILE A 193 4.63 21.35 -12.47
C ILE A 193 3.56 22.24 -11.83
N GLY A 194 3.78 23.55 -11.87
CA GLY A 194 2.85 24.58 -11.42
C GLY A 194 2.23 25.37 -12.58
N PRO A 195 1.47 26.44 -12.27
CA PRO A 195 0.75 27.21 -13.27
C PRO A 195 1.67 27.75 -14.38
N ASN A 196 1.20 27.69 -15.62
CA ASN A 196 1.94 28.06 -16.83
C ASN A 196 3.22 27.24 -17.08
N GLY A 197 3.29 26.00 -16.56
CA GLY A 197 4.41 25.09 -16.76
C GLY A 197 5.68 25.43 -15.96
N LYS A 198 5.59 26.38 -15.01
CA LYS A 198 6.72 26.72 -14.13
C LYS A 198 6.92 25.64 -13.08
N ILE A 199 8.17 25.37 -12.72
CA ILE A 199 8.47 24.49 -11.59
C ILE A 199 8.17 25.21 -10.28
N VAL A 200 7.42 24.55 -9.41
CA VAL A 200 7.10 25.00 -8.05
C VAL A 200 7.53 23.94 -7.03
N GLN A 201 7.71 24.33 -5.77
CA GLN A 201 7.97 23.39 -4.67
C GLN A 201 6.66 23.02 -3.98
N THR A 202 6.47 21.73 -3.71
CA THR A 202 5.34 21.22 -2.93
C THR A 202 5.75 20.02 -2.07
N LEU A 203 4.86 19.55 -1.21
CA LEU A 203 5.11 18.33 -0.43
C LEU A 203 5.08 17.11 -1.36
N PRO A 204 5.96 16.10 -1.16
CA PRO A 204 5.85 14.82 -1.84
C PRO A 204 4.47 14.19 -1.63
N ARG A 205 3.99 13.46 -2.64
CA ARG A 205 2.64 12.90 -2.65
C ARG A 205 2.63 11.39 -2.92
N GLY A 206 1.60 10.73 -2.43
CA GLY A 206 1.38 9.31 -2.66
C GLY A 206 -0.04 9.05 -3.16
N PHE A 207 -0.19 8.02 -3.98
CA PHE A 207 -1.48 7.41 -4.32
C PHE A 207 -1.94 6.53 -3.16
N TYR A 208 -3.22 6.62 -2.84
CA TYR A 208 -3.88 5.85 -1.79
C TYR A 208 -5.21 5.31 -2.30
N LEU A 209 -5.48 4.03 -2.04
CA LEU A 209 -6.82 3.46 -2.17
C LEU A 209 -7.70 3.97 -1.03
N LYS A 210 -8.91 4.40 -1.37
CA LYS A 210 -9.92 4.84 -0.42
C LYS A 210 -10.51 3.65 0.34
N ILE A 211 -10.98 3.91 1.56
CA ILE A 211 -11.54 2.90 2.47
C ILE A 211 -12.73 2.17 1.83
N ASN A 212 -13.61 2.86 1.10
CA ASN A 212 -14.74 2.24 0.40
C ASN A 212 -14.29 1.18 -0.63
N PHE A 213 -13.15 1.41 -1.30
CA PHE A 213 -12.62 0.46 -2.28
C PHE A 213 -12.04 -0.78 -1.61
N THR A 214 -11.21 -0.63 -0.58
CA THR A 214 -10.68 -1.80 0.15
C THR A 214 -11.76 -2.53 0.94
N GLN A 215 -12.80 -1.83 1.40
CA GLN A 215 -13.98 -2.44 1.99
C GLN A 215 -14.72 -3.32 0.97
N SER A 216 -14.89 -2.87 -0.28
CA SER A 216 -15.57 -3.68 -1.30
C SER A 216 -14.77 -4.92 -1.71
N ILE A 217 -13.43 -4.83 -1.68
CA ILE A 217 -12.54 -6.00 -1.86
C ILE A 217 -12.78 -7.02 -0.74
N LEU A 218 -12.77 -6.59 0.53
CA LEU A 218 -13.03 -7.47 1.67
C LEU A 218 -14.44 -8.08 1.64
N ALA A 219 -15.44 -7.25 1.31
CA ALA A 219 -16.83 -7.69 1.19
C ALA A 219 -16.99 -8.81 0.16
N ARG A 220 -16.35 -8.66 -1.02
CA ARG A 220 -16.36 -9.68 -2.07
C ARG A 220 -15.65 -10.96 -1.65
N GLU A 221 -14.52 -10.86 -0.98
CA GLU A 221 -13.72 -12.03 -0.57
C GLU A 221 -14.44 -12.84 0.53
N PHE A 222 -14.95 -12.16 1.55
CA PHE A 222 -15.50 -12.80 2.75
C PHE A 222 -17.04 -12.85 2.80
N GLY A 223 -17.72 -12.34 1.76
CA GLY A 223 -19.19 -12.32 1.68
C GLY A 223 -19.86 -11.44 2.75
N THR A 224 -19.23 -10.33 3.11
CA THR A 224 -19.66 -9.41 4.19
C THR A 224 -20.24 -8.10 3.67
#